data_AF-A0A1V4Q8U3-F1
#
_entry.id   AF-A0A1V4Q8U3-F1
#
_cell.length_a   1.000
_cell.length_b   1.000
_cell.length_c   1.000
_cell.angle_alpha   90.00
_cell.angle_beta   90.00
_cell.angle_gamma   90.00
#
_symmetry.space_group_name_H-M   'P 1'
#
loop_
_entity.id
_entity.type
_entity.pdbx_description
1 polymer ?
#
loop_
_entity_poly.entity_id
_entity_poly.type
_entity_poly.pdbx_seq_one_letter_code
_entity_poly.pdbx_strand_id
1 'polypeptide(L)'
;APAADLAVLPGTRATLADLAWLRARGIDAALIARAAADRPTLAICGGFQMLAHRIVDGIESVAGPSAVDGLQIFDIDVAFGTDKVVRRVSGSAAGHRIEGYEIHHGRVVRSAETGWLVDDAEGPEGARRGATYGTHWHGLLASDGFRRDFLREVAARSGIPDFAPAADISVDAIRSAQVDRIADLVSAHLDLDELVEIVRCGADPGLPTIRHSLQQRTR
;
A
#
# COMPACT_ATOMS: atom_id res chain seq x y z
N ALA A 1 -18.65 -21.82 3.57
CA ALA A 1 -17.81 -20.86 4.32
C ALA A 1 -17.22 -19.85 3.34
N PRO A 2 -17.12 -18.57 3.69
CA PRO A 2 -16.39 -17.63 2.84
C PRO A 2 -14.91 -18.03 2.72
N ALA A 3 -14.32 -17.86 1.53
CA ALA A 3 -13.06 -18.51 1.16
C ALA A 3 -11.78 -17.93 1.81
N ALA A 4 -11.82 -16.78 2.49
CA ALA A 4 -10.63 -16.13 3.07
C ALA A 4 -10.89 -15.52 4.46
N ASP A 5 -9.94 -15.65 5.38
CA ASP A 5 -9.99 -15.14 6.76
C ASP A 5 -9.58 -13.67 6.88
N LEU A 6 -8.76 -13.18 5.95
CA LEU A 6 -8.38 -11.78 5.78
C LEU A 6 -8.53 -11.37 4.32
N ALA A 7 -9.19 -10.24 4.07
CA ALA A 7 -9.10 -9.55 2.79
C ALA A 7 -8.09 -8.41 2.90
N VAL A 8 -7.17 -8.31 1.93
CA VAL A 8 -6.26 -7.17 1.82
C VAL A 8 -6.60 -6.41 0.55
N LEU A 9 -6.93 -5.13 0.69
CA LEU A 9 -7.10 -4.20 -0.41
C LEU A 9 -5.85 -3.31 -0.51
N PRO A 10 -4.90 -3.65 -1.42
CA PRO A 10 -3.61 -2.98 -1.47
C PRO A 10 -3.72 -1.54 -2.01
N GLY A 11 -2.62 -0.80 -1.88
CA GLY A 11 -2.50 0.52 -2.50
C GLY A 11 -2.47 0.45 -4.02
N THR A 12 -3.03 1.48 -4.66
CA THR A 12 -2.97 1.70 -6.10
C THR A 12 -2.57 3.13 -6.40
N ARG A 13 -2.10 3.36 -7.64
CA ARG A 13 -1.83 4.69 -8.19
C ARG A 13 -3.00 5.24 -9.04
N ALA A 14 -4.07 4.48 -9.20
CA ALA A 14 -5.23 4.84 -10.03
C ALA A 14 -6.53 4.56 -9.27
N THR A 15 -6.71 5.20 -8.11
CA THR A 15 -7.76 4.89 -7.13
C THR A 15 -9.16 4.86 -7.73
N LEU A 16 -9.52 5.83 -8.57
CA LEU A 16 -10.85 5.87 -9.19
C LEU A 16 -11.07 4.78 -10.26
N ALA A 17 -10.05 4.52 -11.08
CA ALA A 17 -10.13 3.50 -12.12
C ALA A 17 -10.25 2.10 -11.50
N ASP A 18 -9.49 1.83 -10.44
CA ASP A 18 -9.53 0.56 -9.74
C ASP A 18 -10.82 0.40 -8.93
N LEU A 19 -11.37 1.47 -8.35
CA LEU A 19 -12.70 1.44 -7.75
C LEU A 19 -13.78 1.07 -8.77
N ALA A 20 -13.73 1.67 -9.97
CA ALA A 20 -14.64 1.32 -11.06
C ALA A 20 -14.45 -0.14 -11.51
N TRP A 21 -13.21 -0.63 -11.54
CA TRP A 21 -12.91 -2.02 -11.85
C TRP A 21 -13.47 -2.99 -10.79
N LEU A 22 -13.33 -2.69 -9.49
CA LEU A 22 -13.89 -3.50 -8.41
C LEU A 22 -15.40 -3.64 -8.55
N ARG A 23 -16.09 -2.53 -8.85
CA ARG A 23 -17.54 -2.49 -9.14
C ARG A 23 -17.90 -3.35 -10.34
N ALA A 24 -17.17 -3.20 -11.44
CA ALA A 24 -17.42 -3.96 -12.67
C ALA A 24 -17.21 -5.48 -12.48
N ARG A 25 -16.46 -5.89 -11.45
CA ARG A 25 -16.22 -7.30 -11.10
C ARG A 25 -17.10 -7.81 -9.95
N GLY A 26 -17.93 -6.97 -9.34
CA GLY A 26 -18.73 -7.32 -8.16
C GLY A 26 -17.89 -7.59 -6.90
N ILE A 27 -16.62 -7.17 -6.89
CA ILE A 27 -15.71 -7.36 -5.75
C ILE A 27 -16.06 -6.34 -4.65
N ASP A 28 -16.53 -5.16 -5.02
CA ASP A 28 -17.08 -4.15 -4.12
C ASP A 28 -18.20 -4.71 -3.22
N ALA A 29 -19.17 -5.41 -3.82
CA ALA A 29 -20.26 -6.04 -3.07
C ALA A 29 -19.74 -7.09 -2.08
N ALA A 30 -18.71 -7.85 -2.47
CA ALA A 30 -18.06 -8.82 -1.58
C ALA A 30 -17.34 -8.14 -0.40
N LEU A 31 -16.67 -7.01 -0.64
CA LEU A 31 -16.02 -6.21 0.42
C LEU A 31 -17.05 -5.60 1.37
N ILE A 32 -18.14 -5.04 0.85
CA ILE A 32 -19.22 -4.46 1.66
C ILE A 32 -19.89 -5.54 2.52
N ALA A 33 -20.25 -6.69 1.93
CA ALA A 33 -20.84 -7.80 2.67
C ALA A 33 -19.88 -8.36 3.74
N ARG A 34 -18.57 -8.39 3.43
CA ARG A 34 -17.52 -8.81 4.37
C ARG A 34 -17.42 -7.86 5.56
N ALA A 35 -17.40 -6.55 5.32
CA ALA A 35 -17.36 -5.54 6.37
C ALA A 35 -18.64 -5.56 7.22
N ALA A 36 -19.81 -5.70 6.60
CA ALA A 36 -21.10 -5.83 7.31
C ALA A 36 -21.17 -7.07 8.23
N ALA A 37 -20.46 -8.14 7.87
CA ALA A 37 -20.33 -9.34 8.69
C ALA A 37 -19.19 -9.26 9.74
N ASP A 38 -18.62 -8.07 9.96
CA ASP A 38 -17.47 -7.81 10.85
C ASP A 38 -16.25 -8.72 10.59
N ARG A 39 -15.98 -9.02 9.31
CA ARG A 39 -14.90 -9.93 8.94
C ARG A 39 -13.60 -9.18 8.61
N PRO A 40 -12.42 -9.72 9.00
CA PRO A 40 -11.17 -8.98 8.91
C PRO A 40 -10.84 -8.46 7.51
N THR A 41 -10.58 -7.16 7.40
CA THR A 41 -10.21 -6.50 6.15
C THR A 41 -9.14 -5.43 6.43
N LEU A 42 -8.03 -5.47 5.69
CA LEU A 42 -6.97 -4.45 5.76
C LEU A 42 -6.89 -3.72 4.41
N ALA A 43 -7.12 -2.42 4.41
CA ALA A 43 -7.03 -1.56 3.25
C ALA A 43 -5.87 -0.58 3.39
N ILE A 44 -5.05 -0.45 2.34
CA ILE A 44 -3.81 0.32 2.37
C ILE A 44 -3.86 1.39 1.27
N CYS A 45 -3.53 2.64 1.62
CA CYS A 45 -3.37 3.77 0.70
C CYS A 45 -4.57 3.92 -0.27
N GLY A 46 -4.39 3.80 -1.58
CA GLY A 46 -5.50 3.87 -2.54
C GLY A 46 -6.65 2.90 -2.21
N GLY A 47 -6.35 1.70 -1.71
CA GLY A 47 -7.37 0.76 -1.22
C GLY A 47 -8.13 1.29 -0.01
N PHE A 48 -7.44 1.92 0.94
CA PHE A 48 -8.09 2.60 2.07
C PHE A 48 -9.01 3.72 1.59
N GLN A 49 -8.55 4.53 0.63
CA GLN A 49 -9.31 5.63 0.07
C GLN A 49 -10.58 5.15 -0.64
N MET A 50 -10.55 3.99 -1.30
CA MET A 50 -11.74 3.38 -1.90
C MET A 50 -12.83 3.07 -0.86
N LEU A 51 -12.48 2.83 0.40
CA LEU A 51 -13.44 2.52 1.46
C LEU A 51 -14.19 3.74 1.99
N ALA A 52 -13.83 4.94 1.53
CA ALA A 52 -14.43 6.20 1.93
C ALA A 52 -15.93 6.29 1.65
N HIS A 53 -16.58 7.23 2.33
CA HIS A 53 -17.92 7.68 1.99
C HIS A 53 -17.89 8.40 0.64
N ARG A 54 -16.97 9.36 0.47
CA ARG A 54 -16.81 10.15 -0.75
C ARG A 54 -15.34 10.34 -1.11
N ILE A 55 -15.06 10.33 -2.42
CA ILE A 55 -13.75 10.61 -2.99
C ILE A 55 -13.89 11.77 -3.97
N VAL A 56 -13.21 12.89 -3.70
CA VAL A 56 -13.16 14.08 -4.54
C VAL A 56 -11.83 14.10 -5.28
N ASP A 57 -11.88 14.14 -6.60
CA ASP A 57 -10.69 14.16 -7.44
C ASP A 57 -10.73 15.34 -8.42
N GLY A 58 -9.79 16.25 -8.24
CA GLY A 58 -9.58 17.38 -9.14
C GLY A 58 -8.39 17.21 -10.10
N ILE A 59 -7.73 16.04 -10.13
CA ILE A 59 -6.39 15.89 -10.72
C ILE A 59 -6.23 14.62 -11.56
N GLU A 60 -6.59 13.44 -11.03
CA GLU A 60 -6.41 12.17 -11.76
C GLU A 60 -7.50 11.99 -12.85
N SER A 61 -8.63 12.65 -12.69
CA SER A 61 -9.78 12.60 -13.58
C SER A 61 -9.68 13.63 -14.72
N VAL A 62 -9.09 13.22 -15.85
CA VAL A 62 -9.03 14.04 -17.08
C VAL A 62 -10.40 14.08 -17.81
N ALA A 63 -11.33 13.17 -17.50
CA ALA A 63 -12.62 13.04 -18.20
C ALA A 63 -13.79 12.48 -17.34
N GLY A 64 -13.63 12.31 -16.03
CA GLY A 64 -14.64 11.72 -15.14
C GLY A 64 -15.26 12.71 -14.14
N PRO A 65 -16.17 12.26 -13.27
CA PRO A 65 -16.77 13.10 -12.23
C PRO A 65 -15.70 13.68 -11.29
N SER A 66 -15.87 14.92 -10.86
CA SER A 66 -14.98 15.55 -9.86
C SER A 66 -15.15 14.97 -8.45
N ALA A 67 -16.20 14.19 -8.23
CA ALA A 67 -16.42 13.44 -7.01
C ALA A 67 -17.22 12.17 -7.29
N VAL A 68 -16.88 11.09 -6.60
CA VAL A 68 -17.59 9.81 -6.64
C VAL A 68 -17.82 9.30 -5.23
N ASP A 69 -18.85 8.49 -5.04
CA ASP A 69 -18.99 7.73 -3.81
C ASP A 69 -17.91 6.64 -3.75
N GLY A 70 -17.34 6.42 -2.57
CA GLY A 70 -16.50 5.25 -2.33
C GLY A 70 -17.34 4.00 -2.07
N LEU A 71 -16.79 3.02 -1.37
CA LEU A 71 -17.53 1.82 -0.93
C LEU A 71 -18.34 2.07 0.34
N GLN A 72 -18.21 3.25 0.97
CA GLN A 72 -18.98 3.67 2.14
C GLN A 72 -18.85 2.72 3.34
N ILE A 73 -17.70 2.05 3.44
CA ILE A 73 -17.38 1.18 4.59
C ILE A 73 -16.91 2.04 5.77
N PHE A 74 -16.21 3.13 5.48
CA PHE A 74 -15.83 4.15 6.44
C PHE A 74 -16.58 5.45 6.18
N ASP A 75 -16.94 6.15 7.25
CA ASP A 75 -17.45 7.52 7.20
C ASP A 75 -16.29 8.53 7.19
N ILE A 76 -15.57 8.51 6.08
CA ILE A 76 -14.47 9.44 5.77
C ILE A 76 -14.67 10.05 4.39
N ASP A 77 -14.20 11.28 4.19
CA ASP A 77 -14.10 11.88 2.86
C ASP A 77 -12.62 12.05 2.49
N VAL A 78 -12.30 11.65 1.25
CA VAL A 78 -10.96 11.76 0.67
C VAL A 78 -10.96 12.83 -0.41
N ALA A 79 -9.96 13.70 -0.42
CA ALA A 79 -9.73 14.67 -1.49
C ALA A 79 -8.33 14.53 -2.09
N PHE A 80 -8.24 14.48 -3.41
CA PHE A 80 -6.97 14.46 -4.14
C PHE A 80 -6.47 15.88 -4.40
N GLY A 81 -5.22 16.13 -4.01
CA GLY A 81 -4.52 17.41 -4.20
C GLY A 81 -3.24 17.26 -5.03
N THR A 82 -2.72 18.38 -5.53
CA THR A 82 -1.52 18.41 -6.39
C THR A 82 -0.29 17.98 -5.62
N ASP A 83 -0.30 18.28 -4.32
CA ASP A 83 0.81 18.04 -3.42
C ASP A 83 0.82 16.57 -2.99
N LYS A 84 1.76 15.85 -3.58
CA LYS A 84 2.03 14.45 -3.25
C LYS A 84 2.65 14.36 -1.86
N VAL A 85 2.05 13.55 -0.99
CA VAL A 85 2.69 13.11 0.25
C VAL A 85 3.71 12.05 -0.13
N VAL A 86 4.97 12.28 0.21
CA VAL A 86 6.05 11.29 0.15
C VAL A 86 6.89 11.43 1.39
N ARG A 87 6.72 10.53 2.35
CA ARG A 87 7.49 10.56 3.60
C ARG A 87 7.68 9.18 4.19
N ARG A 88 8.76 9.02 4.95
CA ARG A 88 8.91 7.90 5.88
C ARG A 88 8.17 8.24 7.16
N VAL A 89 7.58 7.24 7.77
CA VAL A 89 6.76 7.39 8.97
C VAL A 89 7.15 6.39 10.03
N SER A 90 7.00 6.78 11.28
CA SER A 90 7.30 5.95 12.44
C SER A 90 6.29 6.23 13.53
N GLY A 91 5.88 5.19 14.24
CA GLY A 91 4.76 5.32 15.16
C GLY A 91 4.51 4.06 15.96
N SER A 92 3.28 3.93 16.46
CA SER A 92 2.87 2.75 17.21
C SER A 92 1.47 2.28 16.83
N ALA A 93 1.25 0.97 16.95
CA ALA A 93 -0.05 0.34 16.76
C ALA A 93 -0.14 -0.92 17.63
N ALA A 94 -1.26 -1.06 18.36
CA ALA A 94 -1.51 -2.21 19.23
C ALA A 94 -0.32 -2.56 20.16
N GLY A 95 0.39 -1.55 20.68
CA GLY A 95 1.53 -1.72 21.57
C GLY A 95 2.87 -2.03 20.88
N HIS A 96 2.92 -2.11 19.56
CA HIS A 96 4.15 -2.34 18.79
C HIS A 96 4.68 -1.04 18.19
N ARG A 97 6.02 -0.92 18.15
CA ARG A 97 6.68 0.05 17.28
C ARG A 97 6.49 -0.40 15.82
N ILE A 98 6.09 0.54 14.98
CA ILE A 98 5.93 0.31 13.54
C ILE A 98 6.58 1.43 12.75
N GLU A 99 7.09 1.08 11.59
CA GLU A 99 7.68 1.99 10.62
C GLU A 99 7.11 1.70 9.24
N GLY A 100 7.12 2.71 8.39
CA GLY A 100 6.55 2.62 7.06
C GLY A 100 6.86 3.83 6.21
N TYR A 101 6.04 4.00 5.18
CA TYR A 101 6.07 5.19 4.35
C TYR A 101 4.68 5.51 3.80
N GLU A 102 4.49 6.76 3.43
CA GLU A 102 3.32 7.25 2.72
C GLU A 102 3.73 7.71 1.32
N ILE A 103 2.91 7.37 0.33
CA ILE A 103 3.09 7.82 -1.05
C ILE A 103 1.74 7.99 -1.76
N HIS A 104 1.09 9.15 -1.59
CA HIS A 104 -0.26 9.37 -2.11
C HIS A 104 -0.58 10.84 -2.38
N HIS A 105 -1.59 11.07 -3.22
CA HIS A 105 -2.18 12.39 -3.48
C HIS A 105 -3.46 12.61 -2.68
N GLY A 106 -4.28 11.58 -2.52
CA GLY A 106 -5.52 11.62 -1.74
C GLY A 106 -5.26 11.80 -0.24
N ARG A 107 -5.98 12.70 0.42
CA ARG A 107 -5.92 12.93 1.87
C ARG A 107 -7.30 12.79 2.48
N VAL A 108 -7.39 12.25 3.69
CA VAL A 108 -8.62 12.29 4.47
C VAL A 108 -8.83 13.72 4.96
N VAL A 109 -9.90 14.36 4.50
CA VAL A 109 -10.25 15.75 4.84
C VAL A 109 -11.38 15.84 5.88
N ARG A 110 -12.09 14.72 6.09
CA ARG A 110 -13.10 14.54 7.13
C ARG A 110 -13.07 13.08 7.57
N SER A 111 -13.14 12.84 8.87
CA SER A 111 -13.29 11.50 9.43
C SER A 111 -14.22 11.51 10.64
N ALA A 112 -15.20 10.61 10.65
CA ALA A 112 -15.93 10.23 11.87
C ALA A 112 -15.35 8.95 12.51
N GLU A 113 -14.34 8.35 11.89
CA GLU A 113 -13.67 7.15 12.39
C GLU A 113 -12.49 7.51 13.30
N THR A 114 -12.12 6.57 14.19
CA THR A 114 -10.93 6.70 15.03
C THR A 114 -9.71 6.10 14.33
N GLY A 115 -8.59 6.83 14.36
CA GLY A 115 -7.28 6.32 13.94
C GLY A 115 -6.85 5.15 14.83
N TRP A 116 -6.32 4.10 14.21
CA TRP A 116 -5.89 2.88 14.90
C TRP A 116 -4.36 2.74 14.96
N LEU A 117 -3.66 3.68 14.33
CA LEU A 117 -2.24 3.92 14.41
C LEU A 117 -2.00 5.27 15.08
N VAL A 118 -0.82 5.44 15.66
CA VAL A 118 -0.33 6.74 16.11
C VAL A 118 0.96 7.04 15.36
N ASP A 119 0.93 8.03 14.48
CA ASP A 119 2.09 8.69 13.92
C ASP A 119 2.75 9.58 14.98
N ASP A 120 4.05 9.45 15.20
CA ASP A 120 4.78 10.30 16.13
C ASP A 120 4.75 11.79 15.71
N ALA A 121 4.65 12.07 14.41
CA ALA A 121 4.69 13.43 13.87
C ALA A 121 3.30 14.06 13.77
N GLU A 122 2.30 13.30 13.32
CA GLU A 122 0.98 13.83 12.95
C GLU A 122 -0.17 13.34 13.84
N GLY A 123 0.10 12.40 14.76
CA GLY A 123 -0.89 11.87 15.69
C GLY A 123 -1.72 10.72 15.11
N PRO A 124 -3.01 10.60 15.43
CA PRO A 124 -3.82 9.45 14.99
C PRO A 124 -3.87 9.31 13.46
N GLU A 125 -3.65 8.09 12.97
CA GLU A 125 -3.70 7.79 11.52
C GLU A 125 -4.57 6.56 11.21
N GLY A 126 -5.20 6.62 10.04
CA GLY A 126 -6.08 5.60 9.49
C GLY A 126 -7.50 5.67 10.03
N ALA A 127 -8.26 4.62 9.74
CA ALA A 127 -9.63 4.44 10.22
C ALA A 127 -9.85 2.98 10.60
N ARG A 128 -10.62 2.76 11.67
CA ARG A 128 -11.03 1.42 12.07
C ARG A 128 -12.51 1.38 12.41
N ARG A 129 -13.21 0.38 11.86
CA ARG A 129 -14.60 0.05 12.15
C ARG A 129 -14.73 -1.46 12.27
N GLY A 130 -14.95 -1.93 13.50
CA GLY A 130 -14.96 -3.36 13.78
C GLY A 130 -13.65 -4.04 13.37
N ALA A 131 -13.75 -5.05 12.51
CA ALA A 131 -12.64 -5.81 11.92
C ALA A 131 -12.09 -5.21 10.60
N THR A 132 -12.53 -4.01 10.21
CA THR A 132 -12.01 -3.32 9.03
C THR A 132 -11.02 -2.23 9.43
N TYR A 133 -9.83 -2.26 8.83
CA TYR A 133 -8.70 -1.39 9.11
C TYR A 133 -8.27 -0.70 7.82
N GLY A 134 -8.15 0.62 7.85
CA GLY A 134 -7.69 1.45 6.75
C GLY A 134 -6.53 2.34 7.16
N THR A 135 -5.51 2.52 6.32
CA THR A 135 -4.39 3.43 6.59
C THR A 135 -3.71 3.87 5.30
N HIS A 136 -3.09 5.06 5.28
CA HIS A 136 -2.20 5.45 4.19
C HIS A 136 -0.80 4.82 4.30
N TRP A 137 -0.43 4.30 5.47
CA TRP A 137 0.89 3.75 5.71
C TRP A 137 1.09 2.46 4.92
N HIS A 138 2.23 2.37 4.24
CA HIS A 138 2.73 1.13 3.66
C HIS A 138 3.78 0.51 4.58
N GLY A 139 3.93 -0.81 4.51
CA GLY A 139 5.01 -1.52 5.20
C GLY A 139 4.70 -1.95 6.64
N LEU A 140 3.50 -1.69 7.19
CA LEU A 140 3.17 -2.04 8.59
C LEU A 140 3.44 -3.50 8.92
N LEU A 141 3.09 -4.41 8.01
CA LEU A 141 3.28 -5.85 8.19
C LEU A 141 4.74 -6.29 8.14
N ALA A 142 5.70 -5.38 7.88
CA ALA A 142 7.13 -5.66 8.04
C ALA A 142 7.53 -5.71 9.52
N SER A 143 6.83 -5.00 10.41
CA SER A 143 7.03 -5.14 11.85
C SER A 143 6.55 -6.52 12.30
N ASP A 144 7.49 -7.40 12.64
CA ASP A 144 7.21 -8.81 12.95
C ASP A 144 6.30 -8.95 14.18
N GLY A 145 6.50 -8.12 15.21
CA GLY A 145 5.65 -8.08 16.41
C GLY A 145 4.21 -7.74 16.05
N PHE A 146 4.02 -6.60 15.36
CA PHE A 146 2.72 -6.14 14.91
C PHE A 146 2.04 -7.15 13.97
N ARG A 147 2.75 -7.67 12.96
CA ARG A 147 2.21 -8.64 12.00
C ARG A 147 1.70 -9.90 12.70
N ARG A 148 2.45 -10.44 13.66
CA ARG A 148 2.06 -11.64 14.40
C ARG A 148 0.79 -11.41 15.22
N ASP A 149 0.70 -10.29 15.93
CA ASP A 149 -0.48 -9.97 16.74
C ASP A 149 -1.70 -9.65 15.87
N PHE A 150 -1.52 -8.96 14.76
CA PHE A 150 -2.58 -8.73 13.79
C PHE A 150 -3.12 -10.04 13.21
N LEU A 151 -2.25 -10.99 12.84
CA LEU A 151 -2.68 -12.29 12.35
C LEU A 151 -3.40 -13.13 13.42
N ARG A 152 -2.99 -13.03 14.69
CA ARG A 152 -3.73 -13.63 15.82
C ARG A 152 -5.11 -13.02 15.97
N GLU A 153 -5.24 -11.70 15.86
CA GLU A 153 -6.55 -11.03 15.88
C GLU A 153 -7.45 -11.51 14.72
N VAL A 154 -6.90 -11.59 13.50
CA VAL A 154 -7.61 -12.11 12.32
C VAL A 154 -8.11 -13.53 12.57
N ALA A 155 -7.26 -14.40 13.11
CA ALA A 155 -7.60 -15.79 13.39
C ALA A 155 -8.68 -15.91 14.47
N ALA A 156 -8.57 -15.16 15.56
CA ALA A 156 -9.57 -15.12 16.62
C ALA A 156 -10.94 -14.67 16.08
N ARG A 157 -10.98 -13.62 15.25
CA ARG A 157 -12.21 -13.13 14.59
C ARG A 157 -12.77 -14.09 13.55
N SER A 158 -11.94 -14.98 13.02
CA SER A 158 -12.34 -16.00 12.05
C SER A 158 -12.72 -17.34 12.71
N GLY A 159 -12.68 -17.42 14.04
CA GLY A 159 -13.02 -18.64 14.78
C GLY A 159 -11.93 -19.72 14.71
N ILE A 160 -10.66 -19.32 14.58
CA ILE A 160 -9.49 -20.21 14.51
C ILE A 160 -8.62 -19.98 15.78
N PRO A 161 -8.98 -20.59 16.92
CA PRO A 161 -8.37 -20.28 18.21
C PRO A 161 -6.90 -20.73 18.33
N ASP A 162 -6.51 -21.78 17.59
CA ASP A 162 -5.17 -22.39 17.69
C ASP A 162 -4.20 -21.90 16.62
N PHE A 163 -4.50 -20.78 15.96
CA PHE A 163 -3.60 -20.20 14.98
C PHE A 163 -2.33 -19.63 15.65
N ALA A 164 -1.18 -20.17 15.28
CA ALA A 164 0.12 -19.66 15.68
C ALA A 164 0.85 -19.07 14.45
N PRO A 165 1.13 -17.76 14.40
CA PRO A 165 1.96 -17.22 13.34
C PRO A 165 3.41 -17.70 13.49
N ALA A 166 4.12 -17.87 12.38
CA ALA A 166 5.51 -18.31 12.40
C ALA A 166 6.39 -17.37 13.24
N ALA A 167 7.07 -17.95 14.24
CA ALA A 167 7.83 -17.20 15.24
C ALA A 167 9.22 -16.76 14.72
N ASP A 168 9.76 -17.51 13.76
CA ASP A 168 11.11 -17.40 13.20
C ASP A 168 11.18 -16.56 11.90
N ILE A 169 10.04 -16.10 11.39
CA ILE A 169 10.00 -15.25 10.21
C ILE A 169 10.31 -13.80 10.59
N SER A 170 11.44 -13.31 10.10
CA SER A 170 11.78 -11.88 10.09
C SER A 170 11.75 -11.31 8.67
N VAL A 171 10.89 -10.33 8.43
CA VAL A 171 10.77 -9.68 7.12
C VAL A 171 12.04 -8.92 6.76
N ASP A 172 12.69 -8.29 7.74
CA ASP A 172 13.93 -7.57 7.53
C ASP A 172 15.08 -8.51 7.13
N ALA A 173 15.22 -9.65 7.81
CA ALA A 173 16.21 -10.66 7.46
C ALA A 173 15.97 -11.24 6.06
N ILE A 174 14.72 -11.54 5.70
CA ILE A 174 14.36 -12.03 4.36
C ILE A 174 14.71 -10.98 3.30
N ARG A 175 14.39 -9.70 3.55
CA ARG A 175 14.69 -8.60 2.63
C ARG A 175 16.19 -8.41 2.44
N SER A 176 16.96 -8.42 3.53
CA SER A 176 18.42 -8.30 3.49
C SER A 176 19.05 -9.46 2.70
N ALA A 177 18.62 -10.69 2.95
CA ALA A 177 19.11 -11.85 2.19
C ALA A 177 18.80 -11.78 0.68
N GLN A 178 17.67 -11.17 0.29
CA GLN A 178 17.36 -10.93 -1.12
C GLN A 178 18.28 -9.88 -1.74
N VAL A 179 18.61 -8.82 -1.01
CA VAL A 179 19.56 -7.79 -1.46
C VAL A 179 20.95 -8.39 -1.62
N ASP A 180 21.41 -9.16 -0.63
CA ASP A 180 22.70 -9.86 -0.68
C ASP A 180 22.77 -10.79 -1.88
N ARG A 181 21.70 -11.56 -2.15
CA ARG A 181 21.63 -12.43 -3.32
C ARG A 181 21.74 -11.66 -4.64
N ILE A 182 21.15 -10.47 -4.74
CA ILE A 182 21.29 -9.63 -5.94
C ILE A 182 22.73 -9.11 -6.04
N ALA A 183 23.34 -8.68 -4.94
CA ALA A 183 24.72 -8.21 -4.90
C ALA A 183 25.70 -9.33 -5.32
N ASP A 184 25.49 -10.56 -4.86
CA ASP A 184 26.29 -11.73 -5.23
C ASP A 184 26.18 -12.01 -6.73
N LEU A 185 24.96 -12.00 -7.29
CA LEU A 185 24.74 -12.23 -8.72
C LEU A 185 25.40 -11.15 -9.57
N VAL A 186 25.29 -9.88 -9.15
CA VAL A 186 25.95 -8.76 -9.81
C VAL A 186 27.47 -8.92 -9.76
N SER A 187 28.03 -9.25 -8.60
CA SER A 187 29.48 -9.40 -8.42
C SER A 187 30.06 -10.61 -9.16
N ALA A 188 29.29 -11.68 -9.28
CA ALA A 188 29.72 -12.91 -9.94
C ALA A 188 29.63 -12.83 -11.48
N HIS A 189 28.80 -11.94 -12.02
CA HIS A 189 28.45 -11.94 -13.44
C HIS A 189 28.67 -10.62 -14.17
N LEU A 190 29.00 -9.53 -13.46
CA LEU A 190 29.30 -8.23 -14.06
C LEU A 190 30.72 -7.79 -13.67
N ASP A 191 31.41 -7.14 -14.60
CA ASP A 191 32.64 -6.42 -14.29
C ASP A 191 32.29 -5.13 -13.54
N LEU A 192 32.37 -5.20 -12.22
CA LEU A 192 32.02 -4.08 -11.36
C LEU A 192 33.01 -2.92 -11.48
N ASP A 193 34.27 -3.20 -11.77
CA ASP A 193 35.29 -2.16 -11.93
C ASP A 193 35.00 -1.36 -13.21
N GLU A 194 34.71 -2.05 -14.33
CA GLU A 194 34.35 -1.39 -15.58
C GLU A 194 33.03 -0.60 -15.46
N LEU A 195 32.02 -1.14 -14.76
CA LEU A 195 30.78 -0.39 -14.47
C LEU A 195 31.04 0.88 -13.65
N VAL A 196 31.88 0.79 -12.62
CA VAL A 196 32.25 1.94 -11.79
C VAL A 196 33.05 2.96 -12.60
N GLU A 197 33.94 2.52 -13.49
CA GLU A 197 34.65 3.41 -14.42
C GLU A 197 33.68 4.12 -15.37
N ILE A 198 32.73 3.42 -15.99
CA ILE A 198 31.72 4.02 -16.89
C ILE A 198 30.88 5.07 -16.14
N VAL A 199 30.45 4.78 -14.90
CA VAL A 199 29.67 5.73 -14.10
C VAL A 199 30.49 6.99 -13.74
N ARG A 200 31.79 6.84 -13.49
CA ARG A 200 32.67 7.96 -13.09
C ARG A 200 33.18 8.78 -14.27
N CYS A 201 33.58 8.11 -15.34
CA CYS A 201 34.33 8.70 -16.45
C CYS A 201 33.51 8.82 -17.74
N GLY A 202 32.32 8.22 -17.77
CA GLY A 202 31.52 8.07 -18.98
C GLY A 202 31.92 6.84 -19.79
N ALA A 203 31.04 6.42 -20.70
CA ALA A 203 31.36 5.35 -21.65
C ALA A 203 32.43 5.80 -22.66
N ASP A 204 33.28 4.88 -23.11
CA ASP A 204 34.25 5.16 -24.16
C ASP A 204 33.51 5.66 -25.44
N PRO A 205 33.81 6.88 -25.92
CA PRO A 205 33.18 7.44 -27.11
C PRO A 205 33.49 6.64 -28.40
N GLY A 206 34.48 5.75 -28.38
CA GLY A 206 34.78 4.80 -29.45
C GLY A 206 33.87 3.58 -29.50
N LEU A 207 33.02 3.34 -28.49
CA LEU A 207 32.14 2.17 -28.47
C LEU A 207 30.99 2.30 -29.50
N PRO A 208 30.59 1.18 -30.15
CA PRO A 208 29.45 1.19 -31.06
C PRO A 208 28.19 1.64 -30.32
N THR A 209 27.60 2.75 -30.76
CA THR A 209 26.35 3.26 -30.17
C THR A 209 25.15 2.75 -30.96
N ILE A 210 24.20 2.10 -30.29
CA ILE A 210 22.87 1.86 -30.87
C ILE A 210 22.02 3.11 -30.64
N ARG A 211 21.63 3.78 -31.72
CA ARG A 211 20.73 4.94 -31.65
C ARG A 211 19.31 4.51 -31.99
N HIS A 212 18.38 4.76 -31.08
CA HIS A 212 16.96 4.58 -31.30
C HIS A 212 16.30 5.96 -31.40
N SER A 213 15.38 6.13 -32.35
CA SER A 213 14.52 7.31 -32.41
C SER A 213 13.06 6.88 -32.37
N LEU A 214 12.25 7.60 -31.59
CA LEU A 214 10.80 7.51 -31.66
C LEU A 214 10.34 8.42 -32.80
N GLN A 215 9.91 7.83 -33.92
CA GLN A 215 9.20 8.58 -34.94
C GLN A 215 7.84 9.01 -34.35
N GLN A 216 7.68 10.32 -34.11
CA GLN A 216 6.36 10.87 -33.83
C GLN A 216 5.48 10.63 -35.06
N ARG A 217 4.53 9.70 -34.95
CA ARG A 217 3.42 9.61 -35.90
C ARG A 217 2.58 10.87 -35.73
N THR A 218 2.74 11.83 -36.63
CA THR A 218 1.76 12.89 -36.86
C THR A 218 0.42 12.21 -37.14
N ARG A 219 -0.58 12.55 -36.30
CA ARG A 219 -1.98 12.18 -36.54
C ARG A 219 -2.55 13.01 -37.68
#